data_AF-A0A0J7JY72-F1
#
_entry.id   AF-A0A0J7JY72-F1
#
_cell.length_a   1.000
_cell.length_b   1.000
_cell.length_c   1.000
_cell.angle_alpha   90.00
_cell.angle_beta   90.00
_cell.angle_gamma   90.00
#
_symmetry.space_group_name_H-M   'P 1'
#
loop_
_entity.id
_entity.type
_entity.pdbx_description
1 polymer ?
#
loop_
_entity_poly.entity_id
_entity_poly.type
_entity_poly.pdbx_seq_one_letter_code
_entity_poly.pdbx_strand_id
1 'polypeptide(L)' 'MTNTENKNNPFYYSLNGDRKEDEKLLEPIRYILQVPGKQIRSKLALAFNYWLKISPDRLEAIEEIVTMLHNSSIV' A
#
# COMPACT_ATOMS: atom_id res chain seq x y z
N MET A 1 42.02 1.39 -2.67
CA MET A 1 41.66 2.47 -1.73
C MET A 1 41.21 3.68 -2.53
N THR A 2 39.91 3.86 -2.68
CA THR A 2 39.26 5.19 -2.72
C THR A 2 37.86 4.98 -2.15
N ASN A 3 37.77 5.23 -0.84
CA ASN A 3 36.52 5.50 -0.14
C ASN A 3 35.88 6.74 -0.78
N THR A 4 34.64 6.61 -1.21
CA THR A 4 33.69 7.72 -1.23
C THR A 4 32.36 7.20 -0.69
N GLU A 5 32.35 6.97 0.63
CA GLU A 5 31.14 7.19 1.41
C GLU A 5 30.77 8.67 1.22
N ASN A 6 29.74 8.95 0.42
CA ASN A 6 29.01 10.20 0.56
C ASN A 6 27.59 9.87 1.02
N LYS A 7 27.43 10.10 2.32
CA LYS A 7 26.23 9.94 3.14
C LYS A 7 25.12 10.90 2.68
N ASN A 8 23.88 10.52 2.95
CA ASN A 8 22.65 11.35 3.00
C ASN A 8 21.81 11.50 1.72
N ASN A 9 21.56 10.44 0.97
CA ASN A 9 20.27 10.38 0.27
C ASN A 9 19.33 9.56 1.16
N PRO A 10 18.26 10.15 1.73
CA PRO A 10 17.34 9.36 2.51
C PRO A 10 16.70 8.33 1.57
N PHE A 11 16.79 7.08 1.97
CA PHE A 11 16.38 5.94 1.17
C PHE A 11 14.85 5.89 1.14
N TYR A 12 14.23 6.48 0.10
CA TYR A 12 12.76 6.55 -0.04
C TYR A 12 12.19 5.60 -1.11
N TYR A 13 13.02 4.85 -1.85
CA TYR A 13 12.58 3.98 -2.96
C TYR A 13 13.65 2.93 -3.32
N SER A 14 13.24 1.75 -3.84
CA SER A 14 14.16 0.75 -4.41
C SER A 14 14.53 1.13 -5.84
N LEU A 15 15.82 1.08 -6.17
CA LEU A 15 16.34 1.44 -7.49
C LEU A 15 16.29 0.26 -8.48
N ASN A 16 16.33 -0.97 -7.97
CA ASN A 16 16.54 -2.18 -8.79
C ASN A 16 15.46 -3.25 -8.54
N GLY A 17 14.40 -2.94 -7.79
CA GLY A 17 13.39 -3.91 -7.38
C GLY A 17 13.98 -5.01 -6.49
N ASP A 18 14.95 -4.67 -5.63
CA ASP A 18 15.45 -5.62 -4.65
C ASP A 18 14.37 -5.88 -3.59
N ARG A 19 13.89 -7.12 -3.54
CA ARG A 19 12.87 -7.56 -2.58
C ARG A 19 13.22 -7.20 -1.14
N LYS A 20 14.50 -7.22 -0.75
CA LYS A 20 14.91 -6.87 0.62
C LYS A 20 14.78 -5.38 0.90
N GLU A 21 14.95 -4.54 -0.12
CA GLU A 21 14.71 -3.10 -0.02
C GLU A 21 13.22 -2.81 0.04
N ASP A 22 12.42 -3.47 -0.81
CA ASP A 22 10.95 -3.35 -0.82
C ASP A 22 10.35 -3.76 0.52
N GLU A 23 10.82 -4.87 1.11
CA GLU A 23 10.39 -5.31 2.44
C GLU A 23 10.63 -4.24 3.50
N LYS A 24 11.81 -3.61 3.52
CA LYS A 24 12.12 -2.53 4.46
C LYS A 24 11.25 -1.30 4.23
N LEU A 25 11.01 -0.92 2.97
CA LEU A 25 10.18 0.23 2.62
C LEU A 25 8.70 0.01 2.98
N LEU A 26 8.22 -1.22 2.91
CA LEU A 26 6.83 -1.59 3.20
C LEU A 26 6.56 -1.87 4.69
N GLU A 27 7.58 -1.89 5.56
CA GLU A 27 7.40 -2.11 7.01
C GLU A 27 6.35 -1.19 7.66
N PRO A 28 6.35 0.15 7.42
CA PRO A 28 5.31 1.02 7.98
C PRO A 28 3.89 0.66 7.51
N ILE A 29 3.75 0.27 6.24
CA ILE A 29 2.48 -0.16 5.68
C ILE A 29 2.04 -1.50 6.28
N ARG A 30 2.97 -2.46 6.47
CA ARG A 30 2.68 -3.73 7.14
C ARG A 30 2.24 -3.52 8.58
N TYR A 31 2.89 -2.59 9.29
CA TYR A 31 2.53 -2.25 10.66
C TYR A 31 1.09 -1.69 10.76
N ILE A 32 0.73 -0.70 9.93
CA ILE A 32 -0.62 -0.11 10.00
C ILE A 32 -1.72 -1.11 9.60
N LEU A 33 -1.41 -2.05 8.69
CA LEU A 33 -2.33 -3.11 8.28
C LEU A 33 -2.66 -4.12 9.41
N GLN A 34 -1.82 -4.23 10.44
CA GLN A 34 -2.09 -5.09 11.60
C GLN A 34 -3.15 -4.50 12.54
N VAL A 35 -3.45 -3.20 12.43
CA VAL A 35 -4.46 -2.55 13.26
C VAL A 35 -5.84 -2.86 12.69
N PRO A 36 -6.71 -3.60 13.41
CA PRO A 36 -8.02 -3.97 12.90
C PRO A 36 -8.89 -2.72 12.68
N GLY A 37 -9.15 -2.42 11.41
CA GLY A 37 -10.02 -1.32 11.00
C GLY A 37 -11.50 -1.70 11.06
N LYS A 38 -12.38 -0.70 10.95
CA LYS A 38 -13.84 -0.90 10.90
C LYS A 38 -14.36 -1.48 9.56
N GLN A 39 -13.47 -1.73 8.59
CA GLN A 39 -13.78 -2.21 7.24
C GLN A 39 -14.90 -1.43 6.52
N ILE A 40 -15.04 -0.14 6.83
CA ILE A 40 -16.12 0.71 6.30
C ILE A 40 -16.01 0.83 4.77
N ARG A 41 -14.78 0.91 4.24
CA ARG A 41 -14.52 1.08 2.81
C ARG A 41 -15.02 -0.10 1.97
N SER A 42 -14.76 -1.34 2.39
CA SER A 42 -15.27 -2.54 1.68
C SER A 42 -16.80 -2.63 1.76
N LYS A 43 -17.40 -2.30 2.92
CA LYS A 43 -18.87 -2.23 3.04
C LYS A 43 -19.50 -1.18 2.12
N LEU A 44 -18.88 -0.01 2.00
CA LEU A 44 -19.32 1.03 1.08
C LEU A 44 -19.16 0.58 -0.37
N ALA A 45 -18.03 -0.03 -0.75
CA ALA A 45 -17.80 -0.55 -2.09
C ALA A 45 -18.90 -1.55 -2.50
N LEU A 46 -19.23 -2.51 -1.62
CA LEU A 46 -20.34 -3.45 -1.82
C LEU A 46 -21.69 -2.75 -1.94
N ALA A 47 -21.98 -1.77 -1.08
CA ALA A 47 -23.23 -1.01 -1.11
C ALA A 47 -23.40 -0.23 -2.42
N PHE A 48 -22.35 0.45 -2.88
CA PHE A 48 -22.36 1.14 -4.17
C PHE A 48 -22.46 0.15 -5.34
N ASN A 49 -21.85 -1.03 -5.22
CA ASN A 49 -21.90 -2.05 -6.26
C ASN A 49 -23.31 -2.59 -6.51
N TYR A 50 -24.24 -2.44 -5.56
CA TYR A 50 -25.66 -2.73 -5.78
C TYR A 50 -26.21 -1.99 -7.01
N TRP A 51 -25.82 -0.73 -7.22
CA TRP A 51 -26.21 0.06 -8.37
C TRP A 51 -25.27 -0.12 -9.56
N LEU A 52 -23.97 -0.17 -9.32
CA LEU A 52 -22.94 -0.15 -10.37
C LEU A 52 -22.76 -1.48 -11.10
N LYS A 53 -23.11 -2.61 -10.46
CA LYS A 53 -23.06 -3.96 -11.05
C LYS A 53 -21.69 -4.30 -11.67
N ILE A 54 -20.61 -3.93 -10.98
CA ILE A 54 -19.24 -4.28 -11.30
C ILE A 54 -19.03 -5.77 -11.00
N SER A 55 -18.26 -6.45 -11.85
CA SER A 55 -17.94 -7.87 -11.64
C SER A 55 -17.01 -8.06 -10.43
N PRO A 56 -17.04 -9.23 -9.79
CA PRO A 56 -16.28 -9.47 -8.56
C PRO A 56 -14.76 -9.22 -8.69
N ASP A 57 -14.16 -9.64 -9.80
CA ASP A 57 -12.73 -9.45 -10.10
C ASP A 57 -12.33 -7.97 -10.13
N ARG A 58 -13.17 -7.12 -10.73
CA ARG A 58 -12.91 -5.68 -10.79
C ARG A 58 -13.20 -5.00 -9.46
N LEU A 59 -14.21 -5.47 -8.73
CA LEU A 59 -14.53 -4.92 -7.42
C LEU A 59 -13.40 -5.20 -6.42
N GLU A 60 -12.84 -6.41 -6.43
CA GLU A 60 -11.68 -6.78 -5.61
C GLU A 60 -10.47 -5.89 -5.92
N ALA A 61 -10.13 -5.69 -7.20
CA ALA A 61 -9.06 -4.79 -7.60
C ALA A 61 -9.29 -3.34 -7.14
N ILE A 62 -10.53 -2.84 -7.21
CA ILE A 62 -10.89 -1.51 -6.71
C ILE A 62 -10.71 -1.44 -5.19
N GLU A 63 -11.15 -2.46 -4.46
CA GLU A 63 -11.01 -2.52 -3.00
C GLU A 63 -9.54 -2.54 -2.55
N GLU A 64 -8.68 -3.28 -3.25
CA GLU A 64 -7.24 -3.31 -3.01
C GLU A 64 -6.61 -1.93 -3.23
N ILE A 65 -6.86 -1.30 -4.38
CA ILE A 65 -6.32 0.03 -4.72
C ILE A 65 -6.74 1.07 -3.69
N VAL A 66 -8.03 1.11 -3.34
CA VAL A 66 -8.57 2.06 -2.36
C VAL A 66 -7.96 1.82 -0.97
N THR A 67 -7.70 0.57 -0.60
CA THR A 67 -7.06 0.22 0.66
C THR A 67 -5.61 0.68 0.71
N MET A 68 -4.84 0.45 -0.37
CA MET A 68 -3.48 0.93 -0.49
C MET A 68 -3.43 2.46 -0.38
N LEU A 69 -4.22 3.18 -1.19
CA LEU A 69 -4.23 4.65 -1.20
C LEU A 69 -4.59 5.24 0.16
N HIS A 70 -5.61 4.68 0.82
CA HIS A 70 -6.01 5.16 2.14
C HIS A 70 -4.91 4.97 3.18
N ASN A 71 -4.31 3.78 3.26
CA ASN A 71 -3.25 3.52 4.25
C ASN A 71 -1.99 4.35 3.96
N SER A 72 -1.62 4.51 2.69
CA SER A 72 -0.52 5.39 2.27
C SER A 72 -0.77 6.86 2.56
N SER A 73 -2.02 7.31 2.73
CA SER A 73 -2.33 8.70 3.11
C SER A 73 -2.28 8.96 4.63
N ILE A 74 -2.23 7.90 5.45
CA ILE A 74 -2.20 7.97 6.92
C ILE A 74 -0.78 7.91 7.46
N VAL A 75 0.06 7.09 6.84
CA VAL A 75 1.49 6.92 7.14
C VAL A 75 2.28 8.08 6.54
#